data_AF-A0AAX0BCB1-F1
#
_entry.id   AF-A0AAX0BCB1-F1
#
_cell.length_a   1.000
_cell.length_b   1.000
_cell.length_c   1.000
_cell.angle_alpha   90.00
_cell.angle_beta   90.00
_cell.angle_gamma   90.00
#
_symmetry.space_group_name_H-M   'P 1'
#
loop_
_entity.id
_entity.type
_entity.pdbx_description
1 polymer ?
#
loop_
_entity_poly.entity_id
_entity_poly.type
_entity_poly.pdbx_seq_one_letter_code
_entity_poly.pdbx_strand_id
1 'polypeptide(L)' 'MKWDLQMGFATIPKSTTSARIKENSDIFNFEISKEDMIEIEKLNDGFRIGMNPNEVYERPEIILE' A
#
# COMPACT_ATOMS: atom_id res chain seq x y z
N MET A 1 5.24 4.16 -0.59
CA MET A 1 5.43 4.98 0.64
C MET A 1 4.95 6.41 0.48
N LYS A 2 5.67 7.33 -0.19
CA LYS A 2 5.17 8.71 -0.34
C LYS A 2 3.86 8.81 -1.12
N TRP A 3 3.73 8.02 -2.19
CA TRP A 3 2.49 7.92 -2.96
C TRP A 3 1.31 7.50 -2.07
N ASP A 4 1.44 6.43 -1.29
CA ASP A 4 0.38 5.97 -0.35
C ASP A 4 -0.06 7.09 0.60
N LEU A 5 0.91 7.82 1.16
CA LEU A 5 0.67 8.93 2.07
C LEU A 5 -0.07 10.09 1.39
N GLN A 6 0.32 10.48 0.18
CA GLN A 6 -0.36 11.54 -0.58
C GLN A 6 -1.76 11.14 -1.06
N MET A 7 -2.01 9.84 -1.25
CA MET A 7 -3.35 9.30 -1.50
C MET A 7 -4.24 9.22 -0.24
N GLY A 8 -3.68 9.54 0.94
CA GLY A 8 -4.39 9.51 2.22
C GLY A 8 -4.40 8.16 2.93
N PHE A 9 -3.57 7.20 2.49
CA PHE A 9 -3.45 5.89 3.11
C PHE A 9 -2.32 5.86 4.15
N ALA A 10 -2.55 5.15 5.25
CA ALA A 10 -1.47 4.75 6.15
C ALA A 10 -0.66 3.60 5.52
N THR A 11 0.65 3.74 5.45
CA THR A 11 1.57 2.73 4.88
C THR A 11 2.35 2.00 5.98
N ILE A 12 2.56 0.70 5.82
CA ILE A 12 3.23 -0.19 6.79
C ILE A 12 4.43 -0.93 6.15
N PRO A 13 5.49 -0.22 5.77
CA PRO A 13 6.62 -0.81 5.06
C PRO A 13 7.40 -1.79 5.94
N LYS A 14 7.52 -3.05 5.51
CA LYS A 14 8.35 -4.04 6.21
C LYS A 14 9.83 -3.83 5.89
N SER A 15 10.65 -3.69 6.92
CA SER A 15 12.12 -3.73 6.80
C SER A 15 12.76 -4.31 8.06
N THR A 16 13.89 -4.99 7.90
CA THR A 16 14.72 -5.49 9.01
C THR A 16 16.08 -4.78 9.09
N THR A 17 16.39 -3.91 8.12
CA THR A 17 17.67 -3.19 8.05
C THR A 17 17.48 -1.76 8.54
N SER A 18 18.28 -1.32 9.51
CA SER A 18 18.17 0.01 10.11
C SER A 18 18.26 1.15 9.10
N ALA A 19 19.12 1.04 8.09
CA ALA A 19 19.24 2.04 7.03
C ALA A 19 17.91 2.24 6.27
N ARG A 20 17.29 1.14 5.84
CA ARG A 20 15.99 1.17 5.16
C ARG A 20 14.85 1.64 6.06
N ILE A 21 14.87 1.30 7.35
CA ILE A 21 13.87 1.81 8.30
C ILE A 21 13.95 3.34 8.37
N LYS A 22 15.16 3.89 8.46
CA LYS A 22 15.38 5.34 8.47
C LYS A 22 14.94 5.98 7.15
N GLU A 23 15.37 5.42 6.02
CA GLU A 23 15.00 5.90 4.67
C GLU A 23 13.48 5.89 4.47
N ASN A 24 12.81 4.80 4.82
CA ASN A 24 11.35 4.69 4.74
C ASN A 24 10.63 5.76 5.57
N SER A 25 11.19 6.19 6.70
CA SER A 25 10.62 7.26 7.53
C SER A 25 10.89 8.67 6.99
N ASP A 26 11.89 8.85 6.12
CA ASP A 26 12.32 10.15 5.61
C ASP A 26 11.59 10.56 4.32
N ILE A 27 10.26 10.56 4.37
CA ILE A 27 9.38 10.83 3.21
C ILE A 27 8.53 12.09 3.36
N PHE A 28 8.73 12.85 4.44
CA PHE A 28 7.92 14.04 4.76
C PHE A 28 8.54 15.35 4.24
N ASN A 29 9.74 15.29 3.69
CA ASN A 29 10.55 16.41 3.22
C ASN A 29 10.42 16.71 1.72
N PHE A 30 9.61 15.96 0.97
CA PHE A 30 9.32 16.21 -0.44
C PHE A 30 7.86 15.90 -0.76
N GLU A 31 7.43 16.20 -1.98
CA GLU A 31 6.13 15.83 -2.54
C GLU A 31 6.31 15.30 -3.96
N ILE A 32 5.44 14.37 -4.36
CA ILE A 32 5.30 13.91 -5.75
C ILE A 32 4.35 14.88 -6.46
N SER A 33 4.75 15.34 -7.65
CA SER A 33 3.96 16.26 -8.47
C SER A 33 2.61 15.63 -8.86
N LYS A 34 1.62 16.46 -9.22
CA LYS A 34 0.32 15.94 -9.63
C LYS A 34 0.42 15.09 -10.89
N GLU A 35 1.28 15.50 -11.81
CA GLU A 35 1.55 14.82 -13.06
C GLU A 35 2.15 13.44 -12.80
N ASP A 36 3.16 13.33 -11.93
CA ASP A 36 3.77 12.04 -11.57
C ASP A 36 2.80 11.15 -10.79
N MET A 37 1.95 11.73 -9.93
CA MET A 37 0.91 10.96 -9.24
C MET A 37 -0.05 10.28 -10.23
N ILE A 38 -0.42 10.97 -11.31
CA ILE A 38 -1.26 10.42 -12.40
C ILE A 38 -0.52 9.31 -13.15
N GLU A 39 0.77 9.48 -13.44
CA GLU A 39 1.55 8.43 -14.11
C GLU A 39 1.69 7.17 -13.24
N ILE A 40 1.86 7.31 -11.91
CA ILE A 40 1.91 6.17 -10.99
C ILE A 40 0.57 5.43 -10.97
N GLU A 41 -0.56 6.15 -10.97
CA GLU A 41 -1.90 5.53 -10.98
C GLU A 41 -2.12 4.61 -12.19
N LYS A 42 -1.58 4.97 -13.36
CA LYS A 42 -1.67 4.16 -14.58
C LYS A 42 -0.93 2.82 -14.50
N LEU A 43 -0.06 2.62 -13.52
CA LEU A 43 0.64 1.35 -13.31
C LEU A 43 -0.26 0.24 -12.75
N ASN A 44 -1.47 0.58 -12.28
CA ASN A 44 -2.40 -0.42 -11.78
C ASN A 44 -2.87 -1.37 -12.91
N ASP A 45 -2.57 -2.65 -12.77
CA ASP A 45 -2.96 -3.73 -13.69
C ASP A 45 -3.99 -4.69 -13.06
N GLY A 46 -4.45 -4.40 -11.83
CA GLY A 46 -5.36 -5.27 -11.09
C GLY A 46 -4.72 -6.53 -10.51
N PHE A 47 -3.39 -6.68 -10.61
CA PHE A 47 -2.67 -7.83 -10.08
C PHE A 47 -2.52 -7.76 -8.55
N ARG A 48 -2.70 -8.90 -7.87
CA ARG A 48 -2.55 -9.04 -6.41
C ARG A 48 -1.31 -9.87 -6.09
N ILE A 49 -0.41 -9.32 -5.27
CA ILE A 49 0.80 -10.03 -4.79
C ILE A 49 0.49 -11.03 -3.67
N GLY A 50 -0.40 -10.65 -2.74
CA GLY A 50 -0.80 -11.49 -1.61
C GLY A 50 -1.83 -12.56 -1.99
N MET A 51 -2.19 -13.41 -1.03
CA MET A 51 -3.23 -14.42 -1.23
C MET A 51 -4.59 -13.78 -1.52
N ASN A 52 -5.41 -14.46 -2.33
CA ASN A 52 -6.78 -14.05 -2.60
C ASN A 52 -7.63 -14.23 -1.32
N PRO A 53 -8.25 -13.17 -0.78
CA PRO A 53 -9.05 -13.28 0.44
C PRO A 53 -10.17 -14.32 0.36
N ASN A 54 -10.73 -14.56 -0.84
CA ASN A 54 -11.78 -15.55 -1.07
C ASN A 54 -11.29 -17.00 -1.00
N GLU A 55 -9.98 -17.23 -1.09
CA GLU A 55 -9.36 -18.57 -1.04
C GLU A 55 -8.71 -18.86 0.32
N VAL A 56 -8.44 -17.82 1.12
CA VAL A 56 -7.70 -17.94 2.39
C VAL A 56 -8.60 -18.27 3.58
N TYR A 57 -9.82 -17.74 3.57
CA TYR A 57 -10.76 -17.88 4.69
C TYR A 57 -12.05 -18.50 4.20
N GLU A 58 -12.46 -19.64 4.79
CA GLU A 58 -13.87 -20.02 4.77
C GLU A 58 -14.64 -18.87 5.46
N ARG A 59 -15.51 -18.18 4.71
CA ARG A 59 -16.40 -17.19 5.33
C ARG A 59 -17.32 -17.99 6.26
N PRO A 60 -17.34 -17.71 7.58
CA PRO A 60 -18.36 -18.30 8.43
C PRO A 60 -19.71 -17.93 7.83
N GLU A 61 -20.61 -18.90 7.66
CA GLU A 61 -21.98 -18.62 7.25
C GLU A 61 -22.54 -17.59 8.24
N ILE A 62 -22.85 -16.40 7.73
CA ILE A 62 -23.55 -15.41 8.52
C ILE A 62 -24.97 -15.98 8.66
N ILE A 63 -25.23 -16.65 9.77
CA ILE A 63 -26.58 -16.97 10.20
C ILE A 63 -27.23 -15.62 10.53
N LEU A 64 -28.00 -15.10 9.57
CA LEU A 64 -28.90 -13.99 9.81
C LEU A 64 -30.15 -14.59 10.50
N GLU A 65 -30.23 -14.46 11.83
CA GLU A 65 -31.50 -14.49 12.55
C GLU A 65 -32.19 -13.13 12.49
#